data_AF-A0A351RCG4-F1
#
_entry.id   AF-A0A351RCG4-F1
#
_cell.length_a   1.000
_cell.length_b   1.000
_cell.length_c   1.000
_cell.angle_alpha   90.00
_cell.angle_beta   90.00
_cell.angle_gamma   90.00
#
_symmetry.space_group_name_H-M   'P 1'
#
loop_
_entity.id
_entity.type
_entity.pdbx_description
1 polymer ?
#
loop_
_entity_poly.entity_id
_entity_poly.type
_entity_poly.pdbx_seq_one_letter_code
_entity_poly.pdbx_strand_id
1 'polypeptide(L)' 'IVGAGAVVTKNVFAGTTVVGNPARILNKL' A
#
# COMPACT_ATOMS: atom_id res chain seq x y z
N ILE A 1 -2.24 -4.98 -4.54
CA ILE A 1 -1.09 -4.49 -5.35
C ILE A 1 -0.15 -3.73 -4.44
N VAL A 2 1.17 -3.93 -4.56
CA VAL A 2 2.18 -3.17 -3.81
C VAL A 2 2.99 -2.34 -4.80
N GLY A 3 2.97 -1.01 -4.63
CA GLY A 3 3.74 -0.11 -5.50
C GLY A 3 5.25 -0.28 -5.33
N ALA A 4 6.01 -0.02 -6.39
CA ALA A 4 7.46 -0.03 -6.32
C ALA A 4 7.95 0.96 -5.25
N GLY A 5 8.92 0.53 -4.43
CA GLY A 5 9.47 1.32 -3.33
C GLY A 5 8.54 1.50 -2.12
N ALA A 6 7.39 0.82 -2.08
CA ALA A 6 6.53 0.86 -0.91
C ALA A 6 7.19 0.14 0.28
N VAL A 7 7.15 0.78 1.45
CA VAL A 7 7.64 0.18 2.72
C VAL A 7 6.42 -0.14 3.58
N VAL A 8 6.04 -1.42 3.62
CA VAL A 8 4.89 -1.91 4.36
C VAL A 8 5.27 -2.15 5.81
N THR A 9 4.79 -1.29 6.71
CA THR A 9 5.12 -1.35 8.15
C THR A 9 4.00 -1.94 9.02
N LYS A 10 2.89 -2.38 8.40
CA LYS A 10 1.72 -2.96 9.08
C LYS A 10 0.94 -3.87 8.14
N ASN A 11 0.09 -4.73 8.71
CA ASN A 11 -0.76 -5.65 7.95
C ASN A 11 -1.66 -4.92 6.95
N VAL A 12 -1.91 -5.58 5.81
CA VAL A 12 -2.66 -5.05 4.68
C VAL A 12 -3.69 -6.09 4.25
N PHE A 13 -4.95 -5.70 4.09
CA PHE A 13 -6.02 -6.61 3.67
C PHE A 13 -5.83 -7.09 2.22
N ALA A 14 -6.26 -8.31 1.93
CA ALA A 14 -6.27 -8.84 0.56
C ALA A 14 -7.10 -7.93 -0.37
N GLY A 15 -6.67 -7.81 -1.62
CA GLY A 15 -7.34 -6.98 -2.63
C GLY A 15 -7.08 -5.48 -2.52
N THR A 16 -6.30 -5.01 -1.54
CA THR A 16 -5.96 -3.58 -1.43
C THR A 16 -4.75 -3.20 -2.29
N THR A 17 -4.67 -1.92 -2.65
CA THR A 17 -3.48 -1.31 -3.26
C THR A 17 -2.81 -0.40 -2.26
N VAL A 18 -1.50 -0.56 -2.05
CA VAL A 18 -0.70 0.29 -1.15
C VAL A 18 0.53 0.84 -1.84
N VAL A 19 0.87 2.10 -1.55
CA VAL A 19 2.04 2.81 -2.09
C VAL A 19 2.71 3.68 -1.03
N GLY A 20 3.96 4.09 -1.27
CA GLY A 20 4.69 5.06 -0.45
C GLY A 20 5.48 4.48 0.73
N ASN A 21 6.18 5.37 1.43
CA ASN A 21 6.97 5.06 2.62
C ASN A 21 6.68 6.12 3.71
N PRO A 22 6.01 5.77 4.83
CA PRO A 22 5.41 4.46 5.10
C PRO A 22 4.18 4.20 4.23
N ALA A 23 3.94 2.95 3.83
CA ALA A 23 2.87 2.60 2.90
C ALA A 23 1.47 3.03 3.40
N ARG A 24 0.63 3.48 2.47
CA ARG A 24 -0.78 3.87 2.68
C ARG A 24 -1.67 3.27 1.60
N ILE A 25 -2.94 3.01 1.95
CA ILE A 25 -3.95 2.54 1.00
C ILE A 25 -4.15 3.63 -0.05
N LEU A 26 -4.03 3.23 -1.32
CA LEU A 26 -4.35 4.09 -2.45
C LEU A 26 -5.85 3.93 -2.76
N ASN A 27 -6.66 4.89 -2.35
CA ASN A 27 -8.05 4.97 -2.80
C ASN A 27 -8.06 5.33 -4.29
N LYS A 28 -8.98 4.72 -5.06
CA LYS A 28 -9.29 5.19 -6.41
C LYS A 28 -9.77 6.65 -6.31
N LEU A 29 -9.29 7.50 -7.22
CA LEU A 29 -10.01 8.72 -7.57
C LEU A 29 -11.41 8.36 -8.08
#